data_AF-A0A7W1VCL2-F1
#
_entry.id   AF-A0A7W1VCL2-F1
#
_cell.length_a   1.000
_cell.length_b   1.000
_cell.length_c   1.000
_cell.angle_alpha   90.00
_cell.angle_beta   90.00
_cell.angle_gamma   90.00
#
_symmetry.space_group_name_H-M   'P 1'
#
loop_
_entity.id
_entity.type
_entity.pdbx_description
1 polymer ?
#
loop_
_entity_poly.entity_id
_entity_poly.type
_entity_poly.pdbx_seq_one_letter_code
_entity_poly.pdbx_strand_id
1 'polypeptide(L)'
;MKFAILKFFAFLILASAGSLTVSAQDFLPELVRRIKPSAVAIETFDAKGATLLRGSGFFISGDRIITNRHVIEKSNRVEVHLMDGKKFTARGVLAIDGEGDLALLQVDVPQNSAVLPLPLVQAAPQEGESIVVVGNPFGLEGSVSNGIVSAVREIPGYGKIIQITAPISPGSSGSPVVNMRGQVIGVATLQAAEGQSLNFAVPSQRISQLKIGELRTFAALNLESQKNKRAAAQSLYSQGLGILSRDDFARALTFFEKAVEIDPNYAESWYQAGFCYGMLGRHTDALKASRQAARLRPEWAETFVNIGASSFALGQYKDATEAYRQATKLDADNADSQYAFGLSLNKLGRTDEEILAYKRAVAIKPDFANAYEQLGAAYFKQKRYADALPAFEQLKTYKPDAKTYNLIGESYFELGKTPESVEAFNNAVGFNPDFDRARFNLGRAYLKLGDRDSAGVQYEILRSNKSDWADRLLVLINP
;
A
#
# COMPACT_ATOMS: atom_id res chain seq x y z
N MET A 1 99.93 70.43 -8.22
CA MET A 1 100.71 69.25 -7.76
C MET A 1 99.72 68.14 -7.40
N LYS A 2 99.79 67.01 -8.13
CA LYS A 2 99.63 65.60 -7.69
C LYS A 2 98.58 65.29 -6.60
N PHE A 3 97.63 64.35 -6.71
CA PHE A 3 97.62 63.00 -7.30
C PHE A 3 96.18 62.52 -7.62
N ALA A 4 96.09 61.35 -8.26
CA ALA A 4 94.96 60.80 -8.99
C ALA A 4 94.14 59.72 -8.24
N ILE A 5 92.99 59.32 -8.86
CA ILE A 5 92.30 57.99 -8.82
C ILE A 5 91.41 57.71 -7.57
N LEU A 6 90.13 57.30 -7.62
CA LEU A 6 89.47 56.20 -8.36
C LEU A 6 87.94 56.42 -8.46
N LYS A 7 87.34 55.96 -9.57
CA LYS A 7 85.90 55.99 -9.90
C LYS A 7 85.07 55.01 -9.04
N PHE A 8 83.81 55.33 -8.71
CA PHE A 8 82.70 54.37 -8.74
C PHE A 8 81.33 55.08 -8.86
N PHE A 9 80.43 54.45 -9.61
CA PHE A 9 79.12 54.93 -10.09
C PHE A 9 78.12 55.33 -8.98
N ALA A 10 77.38 56.42 -9.19
CA ALA A 10 76.10 56.69 -8.53
C ALA A 10 75.05 57.01 -9.60
N PHE A 11 74.10 56.10 -9.82
CA PHE A 11 72.88 56.37 -10.57
C PHE A 11 71.70 56.32 -9.61
N LEU A 12 71.00 57.45 -9.53
CA LEU A 12 69.78 57.68 -8.77
C LEU A 12 68.65 56.88 -9.43
N ILE A 13 67.98 55.98 -8.71
CA ILE A 13 66.71 55.38 -9.15
C ILE A 13 65.62 55.77 -8.14
N LEU A 14 64.63 56.49 -8.66
CA LEU A 14 63.41 56.90 -7.96
C LEU A 14 62.66 55.67 -7.43
N ALA A 15 62.19 55.79 -6.19
CA ALA A 15 61.25 54.88 -5.58
C ALA A 15 59.89 54.94 -6.29
N SER A 16 59.43 53.81 -6.82
CA SER A 16 58.01 53.56 -7.06
C SER A 16 57.55 52.49 -6.08
N ALA A 17 56.65 52.87 -5.18
CA ALA A 17 55.96 51.97 -4.28
C ALA A 17 55.13 50.97 -5.09
N GLY A 18 55.64 49.73 -5.22
CA GLY A 18 54.91 48.60 -5.74
C GLY A 18 54.17 47.92 -4.59
N SER A 19 52.86 48.18 -4.49
CA SER A 19 51.93 47.35 -3.73
C SER A 19 52.01 45.90 -4.21
N LEU A 20 52.58 45.02 -3.37
CA LEU A 20 52.47 43.57 -3.54
C LEU A 20 51.04 43.14 -3.25
N THR A 21 50.19 43.19 -4.28
CA THR A 21 48.93 42.44 -4.33
C THR A 21 49.27 40.96 -4.36
N VAL A 22 49.10 40.29 -3.22
CA VAL A 22 49.08 38.82 -3.15
C VAL A 22 47.91 38.34 -4.02
N SER A 23 48.22 37.61 -5.08
CA SER A 23 47.24 36.92 -5.93
C SER A 23 46.49 35.89 -5.09
N ALA A 24 45.20 36.14 -4.84
CA ALA A 24 44.32 35.27 -4.08
C ALA A 24 43.84 34.09 -4.93
N GLN A 25 44.69 33.08 -5.07
CA GLN A 25 44.30 31.77 -5.57
C GLN A 25 44.97 30.73 -4.67
N ASP A 26 44.24 30.29 -3.64
CA ASP A 26 44.73 29.22 -2.77
C ASP A 26 45.06 28.00 -3.64
N PHE A 27 46.26 27.45 -3.47
CA PHE A 27 46.60 26.18 -4.12
C PHE A 27 45.63 25.10 -3.64
N LEU A 28 45.15 24.25 -4.55
CA LEU A 28 44.15 23.22 -4.26
C LEU A 28 44.45 22.39 -2.97
N PRO A 29 45.69 21.96 -2.68
CA PRO A 29 45.99 21.27 -1.43
C PRO A 29 45.77 22.11 -0.16
N GLU A 30 46.07 23.41 -0.21
CA GLU A 30 45.88 24.33 0.92
C GLU A 30 44.39 24.61 1.16
N LEU A 31 43.65 24.83 0.07
CA LEU A 31 42.19 24.95 0.10
C LEU A 31 41.58 23.71 0.75
N VAL A 32 41.93 22.51 0.25
CA VAL A 32 41.44 21.23 0.78
C VAL A 32 41.75 21.09 2.26
N ARG A 33 42.99 21.36 2.69
CA ARG A 33 43.39 21.30 4.10
C ARG A 33 42.53 22.21 4.98
N ARG A 34 42.14 23.38 4.47
CA ARG A 34 41.31 24.36 5.19
C ARG A 34 39.84 23.93 5.29
N ILE A 35 39.25 23.43 4.21
CA ILE A 35 37.81 23.14 4.16
C ILE A 35 37.46 21.75 4.69
N LYS A 36 38.38 20.78 4.58
CA LYS A 36 38.14 19.36 4.89
C LYS A 36 37.55 19.14 6.29
N PRO A 37 38.06 19.76 7.38
CA PRO A 37 37.51 19.59 8.73
C PRO A 37 36.06 20.08 8.92
N SER A 38 35.51 20.81 7.96
CA SER A 38 34.14 21.35 8.01
C SER A 38 33.09 20.33 7.58
N ALA A 39 33.50 19.30 6.83
CA ALA A 39 32.62 18.25 6.33
C ALA A 39 32.42 17.16 7.39
N VAL A 40 31.21 16.59 7.43
CA VAL A 40 30.81 15.55 8.37
C VAL A 40 30.15 14.39 7.66
N ALA A 41 30.27 13.21 8.25
CA ALA A 41 29.48 12.04 7.87
C ALA A 41 28.19 12.05 8.68
N ILE A 42 27.08 11.68 8.06
CA ILE A 42 25.76 11.62 8.70
C ILE A 42 25.27 10.18 8.62
N GLU A 43 24.97 9.59 9.77
CA GLU A 43 24.36 8.27 9.89
C GLU A 43 22.99 8.39 10.55
N THR A 44 21.99 7.76 9.94
CA THR A 44 20.61 7.86 10.40
C THR A 44 20.09 6.53 10.88
N PHE A 45 19.23 6.57 11.89
CA PHE A 45 18.68 5.38 12.55
C PHE A 45 17.16 5.46 12.64
N ASP A 46 16.51 4.31 12.54
CA ASP A 46 15.08 4.17 12.82
C ASP A 46 14.78 4.17 14.34
N ALA A 47 13.50 4.05 14.70
CA ALA A 47 13.06 3.98 16.09
C ALA A 47 13.60 2.76 16.86
N LYS A 48 14.05 1.71 16.17
CA LYS A 48 14.62 0.48 16.75
C LYS A 48 16.15 0.54 16.86
N GLY A 49 16.78 1.61 16.37
CA GLY A 49 18.23 1.78 16.35
C GLY A 49 18.93 1.11 15.16
N ALA A 50 18.18 0.64 14.15
CA ALA A 50 18.78 0.11 12.93
C ALA A 50 19.20 1.24 11.98
N THR A 51 20.37 1.12 11.36
CA THR A 51 20.88 2.09 10.38
C THR A 51 19.98 2.12 9.14
N LEU A 52 19.59 3.32 8.71
CA LEU A 52 18.73 3.55 7.55
C LEU A 52 19.53 3.99 6.33
N LEU A 53 20.13 5.18 6.41
CA LEU A 53 20.80 5.84 5.31
C LEU A 53 22.03 6.59 5.80
N ARG A 54 23.05 6.64 4.96
CA ARG A 54 24.29 7.38 5.18
C ARG A 54 24.42 8.51 4.18
N GLY A 55 24.77 9.69 4.67
CA GLY A 55 24.99 10.89 3.88
C GLY A 55 26.16 11.69 4.43
N SER A 56 26.28 12.91 3.93
CA SER A 56 27.28 13.88 4.36
C SER A 56 26.60 15.18 4.78
N GLY A 57 27.34 16.06 5.43
CA GLY A 57 26.91 17.40 5.76
C GLY A 57 28.11 18.30 5.97
N PHE A 58 27.87 19.55 6.35
CA PHE A 58 28.95 20.46 6.75
C PHE A 58 28.47 21.54 7.70
N PHE A 59 29.41 22.06 8.49
CA PHE A 59 29.15 23.15 9.41
C PHE A 59 28.99 24.48 8.68
N ILE A 60 27.92 25.21 9.02
CA ILE A 60 27.72 26.63 8.61
C ILE A 60 27.85 27.59 9.79
N SER A 61 27.90 27.05 11.01
CA SER A 61 28.22 27.77 12.26
C SER A 61 28.69 26.75 13.31
N GLY A 62 29.07 27.19 14.50
CA GLY A 62 29.65 26.32 15.55
C GLY A 62 28.73 25.18 16.02
N ASP A 63 27.42 25.30 15.82
CA ASP A 63 26.41 24.36 16.34
C ASP A 63 25.36 23.96 15.27
N ARG A 64 25.61 24.30 13.99
CA ARG A 64 24.65 24.03 12.90
C ARG A 64 25.29 23.38 11.69
N ILE A 65 24.58 22.38 11.18
CA ILE A 65 25.00 21.57 10.02
C ILE A 65 23.93 21.64 8.95
N ILE A 66 24.36 21.76 7.70
CA ILE A 66 23.50 21.59 6.52
C ILE A 66 23.72 20.20 5.93
N THR A 67 22.62 19.57 5.52
CA THR A 67 22.60 18.34 4.73
C THR A 67 21.35 18.33 3.83
N ASN A 68 21.18 17.27 3.04
CA ASN A 68 19.94 17.09 2.30
C ASN A 68 18.80 16.56 3.18
N ARG A 69 17.56 16.95 2.87
CA ARG A 69 16.37 16.47 3.60
C ARG A 69 16.20 14.96 3.46
N HIS A 70 16.38 14.40 2.26
CA HIS A 70 16.22 12.96 2.03
C HIS A 70 17.17 12.11 2.88
N VAL A 71 18.31 12.67 3.31
CA VAL A 71 19.26 11.97 4.17
C VAL A 71 18.65 11.69 5.55
N ILE A 72 17.80 12.60 6.06
CA ILE A 72 17.26 12.56 7.43
C ILE A 72 15.76 12.25 7.52
N GLU A 73 15.02 12.30 6.41
CA GLU A 73 13.53 12.33 6.42
C GLU A 73 12.85 11.13 7.11
N LYS A 74 13.48 9.95 7.07
CA LYS A 74 12.92 8.71 7.66
C LYS A 74 13.50 8.39 9.04
N SER A 75 14.38 9.24 9.55
CA SER A 75 15.15 8.97 10.76
C SER A 75 14.38 9.30 12.04
N ASN A 76 14.72 8.60 13.10
CA ASN A 76 14.34 8.93 14.47
C ASN A 76 15.52 9.50 15.26
N ARG A 77 16.75 9.19 14.82
CA ARG A 77 18.00 9.65 15.40
C ARG A 77 19.04 9.85 14.29
N VAL A 78 19.86 10.87 14.45
CA VAL A 78 20.95 11.20 13.52
C VAL A 78 22.24 11.32 14.31
N GLU A 79 23.25 10.54 13.94
CA GLU A 79 24.62 10.69 14.43
C GLU A 79 25.47 11.41 13.38
N VAL A 80 26.30 12.31 13.87
CA VAL A 80 27.25 13.09 13.10
C VAL A 80 28.64 12.62 13.46
N HIS A 81 29.40 12.23 12.45
CA HIS A 81 30.73 11.68 12.58
C HIS A 81 31.72 12.67 11.96
N LEU A 82 32.64 13.15 12.80
CA LEU A 82 33.75 13.98 12.36
C LEU A 82 34.84 13.12 11.73
N MET A 83 35.72 13.78 10.98
CA MET A 83 36.85 13.13 10.31
C MET A 83 37.92 12.63 11.28
N ASP A 84 38.01 13.20 12.48
CA ASP A 84 38.90 12.75 13.54
C ASP A 84 38.35 11.52 14.29
N GLY A 85 37.20 10.98 13.84
CA GLY A 85 36.56 9.80 14.40
C GLY A 85 35.58 10.08 15.54
N LYS A 86 35.48 11.34 16.02
CA LYS A 86 34.51 11.70 17.06
C LYS A 86 33.08 11.63 16.52
N LYS A 87 32.16 11.21 17.39
CA LYS A 87 30.74 11.03 17.07
C LYS A 87 29.88 11.75 18.10
N PHE A 88 28.80 12.36 17.64
CA PHE A 88 27.80 12.97 18.50
C PHE A 88 26.42 12.93 17.84
N THR A 89 25.36 13.11 18.62
CA THR A 89 23.98 13.08 18.12
C THR A 89 23.52 14.49 17.75
N ALA A 90 22.80 14.62 16.64
CA ALA A 90 22.10 15.86 16.32
C ALA A 90 20.86 16.00 17.22
N ARG A 91 20.63 17.19 17.79
CA ARG A 91 19.46 17.46 18.64
C ARG A 91 18.15 17.43 17.86
N GLY A 92 18.18 17.85 16.60
CA GLY A 92 17.00 17.93 15.76
C GLY A 92 17.18 18.83 14.55
N VAL A 93 16.07 19.28 13.99
CA VAL A 93 16.00 20.05 12.75
C VAL A 93 15.36 21.41 13.02
N LEU A 94 16.06 22.47 12.65
CA LEU A 94 15.61 23.86 12.81
C LEU A 94 14.81 24.36 11.61
N ALA A 95 15.15 23.90 10.41
CA ALA A 95 14.51 24.32 9.17
C ALA A 95 14.63 23.24 8.09
N ILE A 96 13.66 23.21 7.18
CA ILE A 96 13.64 22.34 6.01
C ILE A 96 13.26 23.20 4.80
N ASP A 97 14.02 23.10 3.72
CA ASP A 97 13.56 23.46 2.38
C ASP A 97 13.03 22.18 1.73
N GLY A 98 11.70 22.09 1.66
CA GLY A 98 11.04 20.89 1.15
C GLY A 98 11.23 20.71 -0.35
N GLU A 99 11.32 21.81 -1.10
CA GLU A 99 11.49 21.80 -2.56
C GLU A 99 12.96 21.61 -2.91
N GLY A 100 13.86 22.36 -2.26
CA GLY A 100 15.29 22.31 -2.49
C GLY A 100 16.01 21.12 -1.85
N ASP A 101 15.30 20.23 -1.16
CA ASP A 101 15.89 19.06 -0.47
C ASP A 101 17.02 19.44 0.50
N LEU A 102 16.81 20.47 1.34
CA LEU A 102 17.77 20.89 2.37
C LEU A 102 17.20 20.74 3.78
N ALA A 103 18.07 20.41 4.73
CA ALA A 103 17.77 20.40 6.16
C ALA A 103 18.88 21.10 6.95
N LEU A 104 18.47 21.98 7.87
CA LEU A 104 19.34 22.62 8.84
C LEU A 104 19.21 21.90 10.18
N LEU A 105 20.29 21.26 10.61
CA LEU A 105 20.37 20.50 11.86
C LEU A 105 20.96 21.36 12.97
N GLN A 106 20.43 21.19 14.17
CA GLN A 106 21.06 21.66 15.42
C GLN A 106 21.87 20.50 16.02
N VAL A 107 23.11 20.77 16.41
CA VAL A 107 24.00 19.75 16.99
C VAL A 107 24.63 20.21 18.31
N ASP A 108 25.08 19.24 19.10
CA ASP A 108 25.91 19.47 20.30
C ASP A 108 27.33 18.98 20.02
N VAL A 109 28.18 19.89 19.60
CA VAL A 109 29.59 19.60 19.31
C VAL A 109 30.32 19.33 20.62
N PRO A 110 31.07 18.21 20.76
CA PRO A 110 31.81 17.90 21.98
C PRO A 110 32.83 19.00 22.31
N GLN A 111 32.92 19.37 23.59
CA GLN A 111 33.95 20.29 24.08
C GLN A 111 35.34 19.79 23.65
N ASN A 112 36.17 20.67 23.07
CA ASN A 112 37.47 20.37 22.44
C ASN A 112 37.43 19.80 21.00
N SER A 113 36.31 19.91 20.29
CA SER A 113 36.28 19.68 18.84
C SER A 113 36.36 21.01 18.10
N ALA A 114 37.43 21.21 17.33
CA ALA A 114 37.55 22.37 16.46
C ALA A 114 36.63 22.17 15.24
N VAL A 115 35.54 22.92 15.18
CA VAL A 115 34.66 22.96 14.01
C VAL A 115 34.98 24.21 13.20
N LEU A 116 35.09 24.05 11.88
CA LEU A 116 35.36 25.15 10.96
C LEU A 116 34.10 25.37 10.11
N PRO A 117 33.31 26.41 10.39
CA PRO A 117 32.18 26.76 9.54
C PRO A 117 32.62 27.22 8.16
N LEU A 118 31.91 26.79 7.11
CA LEU A 118 32.15 27.27 5.77
C LEU A 118 31.29 28.51 5.44
N PRO A 119 31.87 29.56 4.85
CA PRO A 119 31.11 30.73 4.41
C PRO A 119 30.23 30.39 3.20
N LEU A 120 29.01 30.94 3.17
CA LEU A 120 28.03 30.71 2.11
C LEU A 120 28.06 31.85 1.07
N VAL A 121 28.00 31.50 -0.21
CA VAL A 121 27.83 32.46 -1.31
C VAL A 121 26.35 32.71 -1.58
N GLN A 122 25.97 33.98 -1.78
CA GLN A 122 24.58 34.33 -2.15
C GLN A 122 24.36 34.41 -3.66
N ALA A 123 25.40 34.76 -4.41
CA ALA A 123 25.34 34.88 -5.85
C ALA A 123 25.35 33.49 -6.51
N ALA A 124 24.67 33.37 -7.66
CA ALA A 124 24.76 32.17 -8.49
C ALA A 124 26.21 32.03 -9.01
N PRO A 125 26.75 30.79 -9.05
CA PRO A 125 28.08 30.57 -9.59
C PRO A 125 28.10 30.79 -11.11
N GLN A 126 29.30 31.00 -11.66
CA GLN A 126 29.50 31.11 -13.11
C GLN A 126 29.75 29.74 -13.73
N GLU A 127 29.28 29.53 -14.96
CA GLU A 127 29.64 28.34 -15.73
C GLU A 127 31.17 28.34 -15.97
N GLY A 128 31.79 27.17 -15.81
CA GLY A 128 33.24 27.02 -15.84
C GLY A 128 33.96 27.33 -14.52
N GLU A 129 33.26 27.82 -13.49
CA GLU A 129 33.86 28.04 -12.16
C GLU A 129 34.40 26.72 -11.59
N SER A 130 35.67 26.71 -11.17
CA SER A 130 36.31 25.54 -10.58
C SER A 130 35.78 25.28 -9.17
N ILE A 131 35.45 24.02 -8.91
CA ILE A 131 34.83 23.59 -7.66
C ILE A 131 35.54 22.40 -7.04
N VAL A 132 35.32 22.24 -5.75
CA VAL A 132 35.70 21.07 -4.97
C VAL A 132 34.48 20.58 -4.20
N VAL A 133 34.24 19.28 -4.24
CA VAL A 133 33.27 18.63 -3.36
C VAL A 133 34.06 17.86 -2.31
N VAL A 134 33.73 18.12 -1.04
CA VAL A 134 34.36 17.45 0.10
C VAL A 134 33.37 16.47 0.67
N GLY A 135 33.52 15.20 0.29
CA GLY A 135 32.71 14.12 0.81
C GLY A 135 33.24 13.60 2.13
N ASN A 136 32.33 13.22 3.02
CA ASN A 136 32.66 12.29 4.10
C ASN A 136 31.74 11.05 4.08
N PRO A 137 31.63 10.32 2.95
CA PRO A 137 30.94 9.04 2.93
C PRO A 137 31.71 8.01 3.77
N PHE A 138 30.98 7.14 4.47
CA PHE A 138 31.56 6.07 5.27
C PHE A 138 32.42 5.12 4.41
N GLY A 139 33.65 4.85 4.85
CA GLY A 139 34.64 4.02 4.14
C GLY A 139 35.44 4.77 3.07
N LEU A 140 35.13 6.04 2.81
CA LEU A 140 35.87 6.95 1.93
C LEU A 140 35.94 8.34 2.60
N GLU A 141 36.23 8.36 3.90
CA GLU A 141 36.22 9.56 4.73
C GLU A 141 37.19 10.60 4.18
N GLY A 142 36.69 11.82 3.98
CA GLY A 142 37.48 12.90 3.43
C GLY A 142 37.87 12.76 1.98
N SER A 143 37.06 12.05 1.20
CA SER A 143 37.13 12.06 -0.25
C SER A 143 36.99 13.49 -0.79
N VAL A 144 37.84 13.81 -1.74
CA VAL A 144 37.87 15.12 -2.39
C VAL A 144 37.78 14.88 -3.87
N SER A 145 36.78 15.49 -4.49
CA SER A 145 36.61 15.47 -5.94
C SER A 145 36.59 16.89 -6.47
N ASN A 146 37.40 17.14 -7.48
CA ASN A 146 37.45 18.40 -8.20
C ASN A 146 36.55 18.34 -9.45
N GLY A 147 36.08 19.50 -9.89
CA GLY A 147 35.32 19.63 -11.12
C GLY A 147 35.07 21.10 -11.45
N ILE A 148 34.08 21.33 -12.30
CA ILE A 148 33.59 22.66 -12.63
C ILE A 148 32.06 22.72 -12.50
N VAL A 149 31.54 23.94 -12.42
CA VAL A 149 30.13 24.21 -12.70
C VAL A 149 29.91 24.04 -14.21
N SER A 150 29.20 23.00 -14.60
CA SER A 150 28.91 22.72 -16.01
C SER A 150 27.78 23.59 -16.55
N ALA A 151 26.76 23.86 -15.72
CA ALA A 151 25.61 24.69 -16.08
C ALA A 151 24.86 25.13 -14.82
N VAL A 152 24.16 26.26 -14.89
CA VAL A 152 23.12 26.63 -13.90
C VAL A 152 21.76 26.57 -14.58
N ARG A 153 20.91 25.63 -14.16
CA ARG A 153 19.63 25.34 -14.81
C ARG A 153 18.47 25.87 -13.99
N GLU A 154 17.45 26.39 -14.67
CA GLU A 154 16.17 26.76 -14.06
C GLU A 154 15.16 25.63 -14.31
N ILE A 155 14.62 25.03 -13.25
CA ILE A 155 13.62 23.96 -13.34
C ILE A 155 12.25 24.55 -12.95
N PRO A 156 11.21 24.46 -13.79
CA PRO A 156 9.88 24.95 -13.45
C PRO A 156 9.37 24.35 -12.13
N GLY A 157 8.91 25.20 -11.22
CA GLY A 157 8.42 24.79 -9.89
C GLY A 157 9.50 24.46 -8.87
N TYR A 158 10.70 24.04 -9.28
CA TYR A 158 11.83 23.84 -8.36
C TYR A 158 12.67 25.11 -8.21
N GLY A 159 13.02 25.80 -9.29
CA GLY A 159 13.94 26.96 -9.32
C GLY A 159 15.33 26.58 -9.84
N LYS A 160 16.37 27.31 -9.43
CA LYS A 160 17.76 27.06 -9.87
C LYS A 160 18.38 25.79 -9.27
N ILE A 161 19.11 25.05 -10.10
CA ILE A 161 20.00 23.94 -9.72
C ILE A 161 21.35 24.07 -10.41
N ILE A 162 22.43 23.67 -9.74
CA ILE A 162 23.79 23.72 -10.27
C ILE A 162 24.15 22.34 -10.79
N GLN A 163 24.48 22.22 -12.07
CA GLN A 163 25.06 20.99 -12.62
C GLN A 163 26.58 21.06 -12.48
N ILE A 164 27.19 19.99 -11.96
CA ILE A 164 28.63 19.92 -11.72
C ILE A 164 29.26 18.70 -12.39
N THR A 165 30.56 18.78 -12.69
CA THR A 165 31.31 17.65 -13.26
C THR A 165 32.05 16.82 -12.23
N ALA A 166 32.15 17.31 -10.98
CA ALA A 166 32.82 16.59 -9.91
C ALA A 166 32.10 15.26 -9.61
N PRO A 167 32.79 14.11 -9.58
CA PRO A 167 32.16 12.82 -9.31
C PRO A 167 31.61 12.75 -7.88
N ILE A 168 30.36 12.32 -7.74
CA ILE A 168 29.70 12.11 -6.45
C ILE A 168 29.58 10.59 -6.20
N SER A 169 30.16 10.10 -5.11
CA SER A 169 30.00 8.72 -4.66
C SER A 169 28.74 8.53 -3.80
N PRO A 170 28.23 7.29 -3.65
CA PRO A 170 27.18 7.00 -2.68
C PRO A 170 27.58 7.49 -1.27
N GLY A 171 26.65 8.15 -0.57
CA GLY A 171 26.90 8.75 0.75
C GLY A 171 27.45 10.19 0.72
N SER A 172 27.81 10.73 -0.45
CA SER A 172 28.25 12.13 -0.58
C SER A 172 27.09 13.14 -0.68
N SER A 173 25.83 12.70 -0.70
CA SER A 173 24.68 13.63 -0.64
C SER A 173 24.73 14.44 0.66
N GLY A 174 24.62 15.75 0.53
CA GLY A 174 24.76 16.72 1.61
C GLY A 174 26.16 17.32 1.75
N SER A 175 27.13 16.87 0.94
CA SER A 175 28.49 17.43 0.94
C SER A 175 28.52 18.88 0.46
N PRO A 176 29.39 19.74 1.01
CA PRO A 176 29.58 21.08 0.49
C PRO A 176 30.25 21.05 -0.88
N VAL A 177 29.69 21.79 -1.82
CA VAL A 177 30.33 22.17 -3.08
C VAL A 177 30.89 23.56 -2.91
N VAL A 178 32.22 23.67 -2.94
CA VAL A 178 32.93 24.93 -2.69
C VAL A 178 33.66 25.43 -3.92
N ASN A 179 33.78 26.75 -4.06
CA ASN A 179 34.66 27.37 -5.04
C ASN A 179 36.12 27.42 -4.56
N MET A 180 37.02 27.89 -5.43
CA MET A 180 38.45 28.00 -5.11
C MET A 180 38.80 29.00 -3.99
N ARG A 181 37.84 29.83 -3.55
CA ARG A 181 37.98 30.70 -2.37
C ARG A 181 37.60 30.00 -1.06
N GLY A 182 37.10 28.77 -1.12
CA GLY A 182 36.62 28.01 0.04
C GLY A 182 35.24 28.44 0.52
N GLN A 183 34.42 29.01 -0.36
CA GLN A 183 33.05 29.40 -0.07
C GLN A 183 32.08 28.39 -0.69
N VAL A 184 31.02 28.05 0.04
CA VAL A 184 29.99 27.10 -0.41
C VAL A 184 29.09 27.75 -1.45
N ILE A 185 29.07 27.18 -2.64
CA ILE A 185 28.16 27.57 -3.73
C ILE A 185 26.94 26.65 -3.81
N GLY A 186 27.02 25.45 -3.23
CA GLY A 186 25.89 24.53 -3.18
C GLY A 186 26.10 23.30 -2.31
N VAL A 187 25.08 22.46 -2.24
CA VAL A 187 25.03 21.21 -1.49
C VAL A 187 24.83 20.07 -2.46
N ALA A 188 25.77 19.14 -2.52
CA ALA A 188 25.75 18.02 -3.46
C ALA A 188 24.50 17.14 -3.24
N THR A 189 23.77 16.85 -4.32
CA THR A 189 22.62 15.93 -4.30
C THR A 189 22.71 14.99 -5.50
N LEU A 190 22.37 13.73 -5.30
CA LEU A 190 22.47 12.70 -6.34
C LEU A 190 21.08 12.39 -6.90
N GLN A 191 20.90 12.61 -8.20
CA GLN A 191 19.69 12.22 -8.92
C GLN A 191 20.11 11.39 -10.14
N ALA A 192 19.87 10.08 -10.08
CA ALA A 192 20.14 9.19 -11.20
C ALA A 192 19.01 9.32 -12.24
N ALA A 193 19.35 9.69 -13.47
CA ALA A 193 18.43 9.69 -14.61
C ALA A 193 18.96 8.74 -15.70
N GLU A 194 18.16 7.73 -16.06
CA GLU A 194 18.27 6.95 -17.30
C GLU A 194 19.69 6.45 -17.69
N GLY A 195 20.48 5.99 -16.71
CA GLY A 195 21.80 5.40 -16.96
C GLY A 195 22.94 6.40 -17.22
N GLN A 196 22.69 7.71 -17.13
CA GLN A 196 23.72 8.76 -17.10
C GLN A 196 23.86 9.34 -15.69
N SER A 197 25.08 9.39 -15.18
CA SER A 197 25.36 10.03 -13.88
C SER A 197 25.49 11.53 -14.08
N LEU A 198 24.40 12.27 -13.84
CA LEU A 198 24.41 13.73 -13.76
C LEU A 198 24.52 14.15 -12.29
N ASN A 199 25.57 14.92 -11.98
CA ASN A 199 25.82 15.40 -10.62
C ASN A 199 25.25 16.81 -10.46
N PHE A 200 24.46 17.00 -9.42
CA PHE A 200 23.82 18.28 -9.13
C PHE A 200 24.19 18.79 -7.74
N ALA A 201 24.05 20.10 -7.58
CA ALA A 201 24.15 20.76 -6.30
C ALA A 201 22.99 21.75 -6.12
N VAL A 202 22.38 21.70 -4.94
CA VAL A 202 21.37 22.64 -4.50
C VAL A 202 22.05 23.97 -4.19
N PRO A 203 21.66 25.11 -4.78
CA PRO A 203 22.35 26.39 -4.55
C PRO A 203 22.39 26.82 -3.08
N SER A 204 23.54 27.31 -2.62
CA SER A 204 23.72 27.75 -1.22
C SER A 204 22.89 28.98 -0.84
N GLN A 205 22.43 29.75 -1.82
CA GLN A 205 21.46 30.84 -1.61
C GLN A 205 20.20 30.35 -0.85
N ARG A 206 19.73 29.12 -1.12
CA ARG A 206 18.57 28.53 -0.44
C ARG A 206 18.79 28.33 1.06
N ILE A 207 20.03 28.01 1.46
CA ILE A 207 20.38 27.86 2.88
C ILE A 207 20.09 29.16 3.65
N SER A 208 20.30 30.31 3.01
CA SER A 208 20.10 31.62 3.64
C SER A 208 18.64 32.06 3.67
N GLN A 209 17.79 31.40 2.88
CA GLN A 209 16.34 31.62 2.84
C GLN A 209 15.59 30.67 3.79
N LEU A 210 16.29 29.73 4.43
CA LEU A 210 15.71 28.82 5.40
C LEU A 210 15.10 29.61 6.57
N LYS A 211 13.80 29.43 6.77
CA LYS A 211 13.08 29.98 7.92
C LYS A 211 13.38 29.13 9.14
N ILE A 212 14.29 29.61 9.98
CA ILE A 212 14.63 28.97 11.26
C ILE A 212 13.41 29.06 12.17
N GLY A 213 12.87 27.90 12.55
CA GLY A 213 11.75 27.78 13.47
C GLY A 213 12.17 27.13 14.79
N GLU A 214 11.17 26.62 15.52
CA GLU A 214 11.40 25.81 16.71
C GLU A 214 12.13 24.51 16.36
N LEU A 215 12.95 24.04 17.30
CA LEU A 215 13.69 22.81 17.14
C LEU A 215 12.73 21.61 17.13
N ARG A 216 12.66 20.91 15.99
CA ARG A 216 11.84 19.70 15.83
C ARG A 216 12.70 18.45 15.95
N THR A 217 12.20 17.44 16.66
CA THR A 217 12.84 16.13 16.69
C THR A 217 12.67 15.41 15.35
N PHE A 218 13.59 14.52 15.00
CA PHE A 218 13.49 13.71 13.78
C PHE A 218 12.22 12.83 13.79
N ALA A 219 11.87 12.29 14.96
CA ALA A 219 10.64 11.53 15.14
C ALA A 219 9.37 12.37 14.86
N ALA A 220 9.33 13.63 15.29
CA ALA A 220 8.19 14.52 15.03
C ALA A 220 8.02 14.80 13.53
N LEU A 221 9.11 15.01 12.81
CA LEU A 221 9.08 15.21 11.34
C LEU A 221 8.58 13.98 10.60
N ASN A 222 9.03 12.79 11.00
CA ASN A 222 8.57 11.54 10.41
C ASN A 222 7.05 11.35 10.67
N LEU A 223 6.60 11.59 11.90
CA LEU A 223 5.17 11.52 12.25
C LEU A 223 4.32 12.51 11.43
N GLU A 224 4.79 13.75 11.24
CA GLU A 224 4.11 14.74 10.41
C GLU A 224 4.02 14.30 8.94
N SER A 225 5.12 13.78 8.39
CA SER A 225 5.15 13.22 7.03
C SER A 225 4.18 12.05 6.86
N GLN A 226 4.14 11.12 7.82
CA GLN A 226 3.19 10.01 7.81
C GLN A 226 1.75 10.49 7.96
N LYS A 227 1.49 11.47 8.83
CA LYS A 227 0.15 12.08 8.98
C LYS A 227 -0.31 12.73 7.67
N ASN A 228 0.57 13.41 6.96
CA ASN A 228 0.27 14.03 5.67
C ASN A 228 -0.03 12.98 4.59
N LYS A 229 0.76 11.89 4.54
CA LYS A 229 0.46 10.73 3.66
C LYS A 229 -0.88 10.10 4.00
N ARG A 230 -1.16 9.89 5.28
CA ARG A 230 -2.44 9.36 5.76
C ARG A 230 -3.62 10.23 5.31
N ALA A 231 -3.51 11.54 5.48
CA ALA A 231 -4.55 12.48 5.07
C ALA A 231 -4.78 12.47 3.55
N ALA A 232 -3.70 12.42 2.76
CA ALA A 232 -3.79 12.28 1.30
C ALA A 232 -4.44 10.95 0.87
N ALA A 233 -4.06 9.85 1.52
CA ALA A 233 -4.67 8.54 1.27
C ALA A 233 -6.16 8.51 1.67
N GLN A 234 -6.54 9.14 2.79
CA GLN A 234 -7.93 9.31 3.23
C GLN A 234 -8.77 10.13 2.23
N SER A 235 -8.19 11.18 1.65
CA SER A 235 -8.85 11.97 0.61
C SER A 235 -9.12 11.12 -0.65
N LEU A 236 -8.14 10.37 -1.12
CA LEU A 236 -8.31 9.47 -2.27
C LEU A 236 -9.33 8.36 -1.98
N TYR A 237 -9.27 7.76 -0.78
CA TYR A 237 -10.25 6.78 -0.34
C TYR A 237 -11.68 7.34 -0.37
N SER A 238 -11.88 8.55 0.15
CA SER A 238 -13.19 9.21 0.16
C SER A 238 -13.71 9.46 -1.26
N GLN A 239 -12.83 9.86 -2.18
CA GLN A 239 -13.16 9.99 -3.61
C GLN A 239 -13.53 8.64 -4.23
N GLY A 240 -12.75 7.60 -3.92
CA GLY A 240 -13.03 6.22 -4.34
C GLY A 240 -14.40 5.73 -3.88
N LEU A 241 -14.77 5.97 -2.62
CA LEU A 241 -16.11 5.66 -2.10
C LEU A 241 -17.22 6.39 -2.86
N GLY A 242 -17.00 7.66 -3.20
CA GLY A 242 -17.95 8.45 -3.99
C GLY A 242 -18.21 7.83 -5.37
N ILE A 243 -17.18 7.28 -6.02
CA ILE A 243 -17.32 6.55 -7.29
C ILE A 243 -17.97 5.17 -7.08
N LEU A 244 -17.58 4.47 -6.01
CA LEU A 244 -18.10 3.15 -5.66
C LEU A 244 -19.61 3.17 -5.43
N SER A 245 -20.17 4.25 -4.87
CA SER A 245 -21.62 4.43 -4.68
C SER A 245 -22.44 4.44 -5.98
N ARG A 246 -21.77 4.46 -7.15
CA ARG A 246 -22.36 4.40 -8.49
C ARG A 246 -22.06 3.08 -9.20
N ASP A 247 -21.58 2.07 -8.46
CA ASP A 247 -21.17 0.75 -8.94
C ASP A 247 -20.07 0.76 -10.01
N ASP A 248 -19.31 1.85 -10.12
CA ASP A 248 -18.17 1.98 -11.05
C ASP A 248 -16.88 1.44 -10.38
N PHE A 249 -16.83 0.11 -10.25
CA PHE A 249 -15.73 -0.59 -9.57
C PHE A 249 -14.36 -0.32 -10.19
N ALA A 250 -14.30 -0.23 -11.53
CA ALA A 250 -13.06 0.00 -12.26
C ALA A 250 -12.46 1.37 -11.94
N ARG A 251 -13.27 2.44 -11.95
CA ARG A 251 -12.76 3.77 -11.60
C ARG A 251 -12.51 3.91 -10.11
N ALA A 252 -13.37 3.37 -9.25
CA ALA A 252 -13.16 3.40 -7.80
C ALA A 252 -11.83 2.74 -7.40
N LEU A 253 -11.51 1.60 -8.02
CA LEU A 253 -10.26 0.87 -7.81
C LEU A 253 -9.03 1.75 -8.02
N THR A 254 -9.00 2.60 -9.05
CA THR A 254 -7.84 3.48 -9.32
C THR A 254 -7.55 4.46 -8.17
N PHE A 255 -8.57 4.88 -7.43
CA PHE A 255 -8.40 5.75 -6.26
C PHE A 255 -7.88 4.96 -5.06
N PHE A 256 -8.39 3.74 -4.85
CA PHE A 256 -7.92 2.88 -3.77
C PHE A 256 -6.48 2.42 -3.99
N GLU A 257 -6.09 2.09 -5.22
CA GLU A 257 -4.70 1.76 -5.61
C GLU A 257 -3.76 2.93 -5.30
N LYS A 258 -4.10 4.16 -5.72
CA LYS A 258 -3.30 5.35 -5.39
C LYS A 258 -3.24 5.61 -3.88
N ALA A 259 -4.34 5.36 -3.15
CA ALA A 259 -4.36 5.54 -1.70
C ALA A 259 -3.40 4.57 -0.99
N VAL A 260 -3.34 3.31 -1.42
CA VAL A 260 -2.41 2.32 -0.84
C VAL A 260 -0.96 2.55 -1.27
N GLU A 261 -0.71 3.16 -2.43
CA GLU A 261 0.63 3.60 -2.82
C GLU A 261 1.15 4.74 -1.92
N ILE A 262 0.27 5.67 -1.53
CA ILE A 262 0.63 6.80 -0.65
C ILE A 262 0.80 6.35 0.80
N ASP A 263 -0.14 5.57 1.33
CA ASP A 263 -0.09 4.99 2.66
C ASP A 263 -0.38 3.47 2.61
N PRO A 264 0.67 2.64 2.51
CA PRO A 264 0.52 1.18 2.51
C PRO A 264 -0.07 0.61 3.80
N ASN A 265 -0.16 1.40 4.88
CA ASN A 265 -0.77 1.02 6.15
C ASN A 265 -2.23 1.48 6.25
N TYR A 266 -2.84 1.94 5.14
CA TYR A 266 -4.27 2.27 5.10
C TYR A 266 -5.15 1.08 4.80
N ALA A 267 -5.54 0.37 5.85
CA ALA A 267 -6.35 -0.84 5.79
C ALA A 267 -7.66 -0.68 5.01
N GLU A 268 -8.35 0.45 5.19
CA GLU A 268 -9.63 0.74 4.54
C GLU A 268 -9.52 0.77 3.01
N SER A 269 -8.44 1.32 2.47
CA SER A 269 -8.19 1.32 1.02
C SER A 269 -7.84 -0.07 0.50
N TRP A 270 -7.08 -0.87 1.24
CA TRP A 270 -6.82 -2.26 0.89
C TRP A 270 -8.11 -3.09 0.85
N TYR A 271 -9.00 -2.90 1.82
CA TYR A 271 -10.30 -3.57 1.88
C TYR A 271 -11.14 -3.24 0.65
N GLN A 272 -11.28 -1.95 0.31
CA GLN A 272 -12.10 -1.53 -0.83
C GLN A 272 -11.46 -1.91 -2.17
N ALA A 273 -10.13 -1.87 -2.30
CA ALA A 273 -9.44 -2.42 -3.47
C ALA A 273 -9.74 -3.91 -3.63
N GLY A 274 -9.68 -4.68 -2.53
CA GLY A 274 -10.05 -6.09 -2.51
C GLY A 274 -11.48 -6.36 -2.97
N PHE A 275 -12.42 -5.58 -2.47
CA PHE A 275 -13.82 -5.63 -2.91
C PHE A 275 -13.98 -5.33 -4.41
N CYS A 276 -13.41 -4.22 -4.90
CA CYS A 276 -13.47 -3.84 -6.32
C CYS A 276 -12.84 -4.89 -7.24
N TYR A 277 -11.66 -5.43 -6.88
CA TYR A 277 -11.07 -6.53 -7.65
C TYR A 277 -12.00 -7.74 -7.71
N GLY A 278 -12.67 -8.09 -6.61
CA GLY A 278 -13.64 -9.18 -6.56
C GLY A 278 -14.83 -8.95 -7.50
N MET A 279 -15.41 -7.75 -7.48
CA MET A 279 -16.51 -7.36 -8.37
C MET A 279 -16.11 -7.35 -9.86
N LEU A 280 -14.83 -7.09 -10.15
CA LEU A 280 -14.27 -7.14 -11.50
C LEU A 280 -13.80 -8.55 -11.92
N GLY A 281 -14.05 -9.59 -11.11
CA GLY A 281 -13.62 -10.97 -11.39
C GLY A 281 -12.12 -11.24 -11.21
N ARG A 282 -11.35 -10.25 -10.72
CA ARG A 282 -9.90 -10.33 -10.47
C ARG A 282 -9.63 -10.94 -9.08
N HIS A 283 -10.11 -12.16 -8.85
CA HIS A 283 -10.13 -12.77 -7.51
C HIS A 283 -8.73 -13.02 -6.90
N THR A 284 -7.70 -13.23 -7.71
CA THR A 284 -6.31 -13.38 -7.24
C THR A 284 -5.77 -12.07 -6.65
N ASP A 285 -6.07 -10.93 -7.27
CA ASP A 285 -5.69 -9.61 -6.76
C ASP A 285 -6.55 -9.21 -5.56
N ALA A 286 -7.84 -9.57 -5.59
CA ALA A 286 -8.76 -9.39 -4.47
C ALA A 286 -8.26 -10.08 -3.19
N LEU A 287 -7.74 -11.31 -3.31
CA LEU A 287 -7.14 -12.04 -2.19
C LEU A 287 -5.90 -11.34 -1.64
N LYS A 288 -5.01 -10.83 -2.49
CA LYS A 288 -3.81 -10.12 -2.04
C LYS A 288 -4.19 -8.87 -1.25
N ALA A 289 -5.08 -8.05 -1.80
CA ALA A 289 -5.52 -6.81 -1.17
C ALA A 289 -6.28 -7.07 0.14
N SER A 290 -7.23 -8.01 0.15
CA SER A 290 -8.03 -8.33 1.34
C SER A 290 -7.19 -8.96 2.46
N ARG A 291 -6.18 -9.79 2.13
CA ARG A 291 -5.23 -10.31 3.13
C ARG A 291 -4.35 -9.22 3.73
N GLN A 292 -3.96 -8.22 2.94
CA GLN A 292 -3.23 -7.07 3.46
C GLN A 292 -4.12 -6.23 4.40
N ALA A 293 -5.39 -6.02 4.06
CA ALA A 293 -6.36 -5.38 4.95
C ALA A 293 -6.53 -6.15 6.27
N ALA A 294 -6.74 -7.47 6.20
CA ALA A 294 -6.86 -8.34 7.37
C ALA A 294 -5.58 -8.35 8.23
N ARG A 295 -4.39 -8.27 7.62
CA ARG A 295 -3.12 -8.16 8.36
C ARG A 295 -3.03 -6.85 9.13
N LEU A 296 -3.49 -5.75 8.54
CA LEU A 296 -3.48 -4.42 9.18
C LEU A 296 -4.56 -4.30 10.26
N ARG A 297 -5.71 -4.97 10.08
CA ARG A 297 -6.82 -5.01 11.04
C ARG A 297 -7.35 -6.44 11.21
N PRO A 298 -6.74 -7.27 12.08
CA PRO A 298 -7.09 -8.68 12.25
C PRO A 298 -8.49 -8.94 12.82
N GLU A 299 -9.11 -7.95 13.47
CA GLU A 299 -10.44 -8.06 14.07
C GLU A 299 -11.55 -7.48 13.16
N TRP A 300 -11.27 -7.28 11.86
CA TRP A 300 -12.24 -6.74 10.91
C TRP A 300 -12.89 -7.85 10.08
N ALA A 301 -14.08 -8.30 10.50
CA ALA A 301 -14.79 -9.45 9.95
C ALA A 301 -14.96 -9.39 8.41
N GLU A 302 -15.28 -8.23 7.86
CA GLU A 302 -15.57 -8.02 6.44
C GLU A 302 -14.35 -8.28 5.55
N THR A 303 -13.13 -8.12 6.08
CA THR A 303 -11.92 -8.50 5.33
C THR A 303 -11.87 -10.00 5.07
N PHE A 304 -12.31 -10.82 6.04
CA PHE A 304 -12.40 -12.27 5.90
C PHE A 304 -13.58 -12.70 5.02
N VAL A 305 -14.67 -11.91 4.98
CA VAL A 305 -15.75 -12.11 3.99
C VAL A 305 -15.21 -11.95 2.57
N ASN A 306 -14.44 -10.88 2.28
CA ASN A 306 -13.85 -10.66 0.96
C ASN A 306 -12.85 -11.78 0.57
N ILE A 307 -12.05 -12.24 1.53
CA ILE A 307 -11.14 -13.39 1.34
C ILE A 307 -11.97 -14.64 1.02
N GLY A 308 -13.00 -14.93 1.80
CA GLY A 308 -13.89 -16.07 1.61
C GLY A 308 -14.56 -16.08 0.25
N ALA A 309 -15.12 -14.94 -0.17
CA ALA A 309 -15.79 -14.79 -1.46
C ALA A 309 -14.82 -15.01 -2.63
N SER A 310 -13.64 -14.41 -2.57
CA SER A 310 -12.62 -14.55 -3.62
C SER A 310 -12.05 -15.97 -3.69
N SER A 311 -11.78 -16.61 -2.56
CA SER A 311 -11.35 -18.01 -2.51
C SER A 311 -12.44 -18.96 -3.02
N PHE A 312 -13.71 -18.71 -2.70
CA PHE A 312 -14.82 -19.52 -3.20
C PHE A 312 -14.94 -19.42 -4.72
N ALA A 313 -14.86 -18.21 -5.28
CA ALA A 313 -14.90 -17.98 -6.72
C ALA A 313 -13.73 -18.66 -7.46
N LEU A 314 -12.56 -18.79 -6.82
CA LEU A 314 -11.40 -19.52 -7.34
C LEU A 314 -11.50 -21.05 -7.14
N GLY A 315 -12.59 -21.57 -6.58
CA GLY A 315 -12.74 -23.00 -6.27
C GLY A 315 -11.90 -23.49 -5.08
N GLN A 316 -11.29 -22.57 -4.33
CA GLN A 316 -10.47 -22.84 -3.15
C GLN A 316 -11.37 -23.00 -1.90
N TYR A 317 -12.25 -24.00 -1.92
CA TYR A 317 -13.31 -24.13 -0.92
C TYR A 317 -12.80 -24.34 0.53
N LYS A 318 -11.62 -24.95 0.70
CA LYS A 318 -10.98 -25.08 2.02
C LYS A 318 -10.58 -23.72 2.60
N ASP A 319 -9.93 -22.89 1.79
CA ASP A 319 -9.51 -21.54 2.18
C ASP A 319 -10.73 -20.63 2.42
N ALA A 320 -11.75 -20.75 1.57
CA ALA A 320 -13.02 -20.04 1.74
C ALA A 320 -13.70 -20.41 3.07
N THR A 321 -13.73 -21.71 3.40
CA THR A 321 -14.28 -22.22 4.67
C THR A 321 -13.55 -21.64 5.87
N GLU A 322 -12.22 -21.56 5.84
CA GLU A 322 -11.45 -20.97 6.96
C GLU A 322 -11.68 -19.46 7.08
N ALA A 323 -11.70 -18.74 5.95
CA ALA A 323 -11.97 -17.31 5.95
C ALA A 323 -13.38 -17.00 6.51
N TYR A 324 -14.42 -17.68 6.03
CA TYR A 324 -15.77 -17.49 6.56
C TYR A 324 -15.92 -17.96 8.01
N ARG A 325 -15.17 -18.98 8.46
CA ARG A 325 -15.11 -19.35 9.88
C ARG A 325 -14.56 -18.21 10.73
N GLN A 326 -13.51 -17.50 10.28
CA GLN A 326 -13.00 -16.34 11.00
C GLN A 326 -13.99 -15.17 10.94
N ALA A 327 -14.60 -14.89 9.79
CA ALA A 327 -15.63 -13.85 9.66
C ALA A 327 -16.79 -14.08 10.64
N THR A 328 -17.34 -15.31 10.69
CA THR A 328 -18.45 -15.68 11.58
C THR A 328 -18.06 -15.78 13.06
N LYS A 329 -16.76 -15.87 13.37
CA LYS A 329 -16.25 -15.80 14.75
C LYS A 329 -16.15 -14.34 15.22
N LEU A 330 -15.75 -13.43 14.33
CA LEU A 330 -15.62 -12.01 14.60
C LEU A 330 -16.98 -11.30 14.63
N ASP A 331 -17.88 -11.71 13.74
CA ASP A 331 -19.26 -11.22 13.65
C ASP A 331 -20.22 -12.42 13.55
N ALA A 332 -20.76 -12.83 14.69
CA ALA A 332 -21.66 -13.97 14.79
C ALA A 332 -23.06 -13.70 14.22
N ASP A 333 -23.46 -12.42 14.14
CA ASP A 333 -24.80 -11.97 13.77
C ASP A 333 -24.92 -11.63 12.26
N ASN A 334 -23.91 -11.99 11.47
CA ASN A 334 -23.92 -11.82 10.03
C ASN A 334 -24.51 -13.04 9.31
N ALA A 335 -25.79 -12.98 8.96
CA ALA A 335 -26.51 -14.07 8.29
C ALA A 335 -25.88 -14.44 6.94
N ASP A 336 -25.45 -13.47 6.13
CA ASP A 336 -24.85 -13.70 4.82
C ASP A 336 -23.51 -14.44 4.95
N SER A 337 -22.72 -14.14 5.98
CA SER A 337 -21.47 -14.84 6.27
C SER A 337 -21.70 -16.28 6.74
N GLN A 338 -22.71 -16.52 7.58
CA GLN A 338 -23.11 -17.89 7.97
C GLN A 338 -23.60 -18.69 6.76
N TYR A 339 -24.37 -18.06 5.88
CA TYR A 339 -24.84 -18.68 4.65
C TYR A 339 -23.68 -19.01 3.70
N ALA A 340 -22.77 -18.08 3.45
CA ALA A 340 -21.60 -18.29 2.60
C ALA A 340 -20.61 -19.34 3.18
N PHE A 341 -20.51 -19.41 4.51
CA PHE A 341 -19.80 -20.47 5.21
C PHE A 341 -20.43 -21.84 4.91
N GLY A 342 -21.77 -21.95 5.04
CA GLY A 342 -22.53 -23.15 4.67
C GLY A 342 -22.32 -23.56 3.22
N LEU A 343 -22.34 -22.61 2.28
CA LEU A 343 -22.08 -22.87 0.86
C LEU A 343 -20.68 -23.46 0.63
N SER A 344 -19.68 -22.97 1.35
CA SER A 344 -18.30 -23.48 1.25
C SER A 344 -18.18 -24.90 1.80
N LEU A 345 -18.88 -25.19 2.91
CA LEU A 345 -18.96 -26.53 3.51
C LEU A 345 -19.71 -27.51 2.60
N ASN A 346 -20.76 -27.07 1.91
CA ASN A 346 -21.50 -27.82 0.89
C ASN A 346 -20.56 -28.37 -0.18
N LYS A 347 -19.70 -27.49 -0.72
CA LYS A 347 -18.73 -27.83 -1.78
C LYS A 347 -17.67 -28.82 -1.30
N LEU A 348 -17.42 -28.89 0.00
CA LEU A 348 -16.52 -29.86 0.63
C LEU A 348 -17.24 -31.15 1.07
N GLY A 349 -18.56 -31.26 0.91
CA GLY A 349 -19.34 -32.42 1.36
C GLY A 349 -19.52 -32.53 2.88
N ARG A 350 -19.22 -31.46 3.64
CA ARG A 350 -19.32 -31.43 5.11
C ARG A 350 -20.76 -31.15 5.55
N THR A 351 -21.63 -32.13 5.29
CA THR A 351 -23.09 -31.96 5.33
C THR A 351 -23.63 -31.56 6.72
N ASP A 352 -23.11 -32.13 7.81
CA ASP A 352 -23.56 -31.77 9.16
C ASP A 352 -23.21 -30.32 9.55
N GLU A 353 -22.04 -29.85 9.11
CA GLU A 353 -21.58 -28.50 9.41
C GLU A 353 -22.30 -27.45 8.57
N GLU A 354 -22.62 -27.74 7.29
CA GLU A 354 -23.44 -26.80 6.50
C GLU A 354 -24.85 -26.64 7.06
N ILE A 355 -25.45 -27.72 7.59
CA ILE A 355 -26.77 -27.66 8.25
C ILE A 355 -26.70 -26.70 9.44
N LEU A 356 -25.67 -26.81 10.28
CA LEU A 356 -25.50 -25.91 11.42
C LEU A 356 -25.32 -24.45 10.97
N ALA A 357 -24.54 -24.21 9.91
CA ALA A 357 -24.31 -22.88 9.36
C ALA A 357 -25.62 -22.27 8.79
N TYR A 358 -26.38 -23.01 7.98
CA TYR A 358 -27.66 -22.52 7.46
C TYR A 358 -28.70 -22.32 8.56
N LYS A 359 -28.76 -23.19 9.58
CA LYS A 359 -29.63 -22.99 10.75
C LYS A 359 -29.33 -21.68 11.47
N ARG A 360 -28.05 -21.32 11.62
CA ARG A 360 -27.66 -20.02 12.18
C ARG A 360 -28.08 -18.88 11.27
N ALA A 361 -27.84 -19.00 9.96
CA ALA A 361 -28.24 -17.97 9.00
C ALA A 361 -29.74 -17.65 9.07
N VAL A 362 -30.62 -18.67 9.10
CA VAL A 362 -32.08 -18.46 9.20
C VAL A 362 -32.55 -18.03 10.60
N ALA A 363 -31.79 -18.35 11.65
CA ALA A 363 -32.08 -17.87 13.00
C ALA A 363 -31.78 -16.36 13.13
N ILE A 364 -30.72 -15.89 12.49
CA ILE A 364 -30.34 -14.47 12.44
C ILE A 364 -31.26 -13.69 11.51
N LYS A 365 -31.53 -14.25 10.32
CA LYS A 365 -32.37 -13.64 9.29
C LYS A 365 -33.53 -14.58 8.92
N PRO A 366 -34.69 -14.44 9.59
CA PRO A 366 -35.84 -15.32 9.38
C PRO A 366 -36.47 -15.25 7.98
N ASP A 367 -36.20 -14.22 7.18
CA ASP A 367 -36.69 -14.08 5.80
C ASP A 367 -35.69 -14.56 4.73
N PHE A 368 -34.65 -15.31 5.14
CA PHE A 368 -33.58 -15.71 4.24
C PHE A 368 -33.94 -16.95 3.39
N ALA A 369 -34.78 -16.74 2.38
CA ALA A 369 -35.27 -17.81 1.49
C ALA A 369 -34.16 -18.74 0.94
N ASN A 370 -33.06 -18.17 0.43
CA ASN A 370 -31.94 -18.97 -0.08
C ASN A 370 -31.32 -19.90 0.99
N ALA A 371 -31.26 -19.46 2.26
CA ALA A 371 -30.74 -20.27 3.35
C ALA A 371 -31.70 -21.41 3.73
N TYR A 372 -33.02 -21.17 3.71
CA TYR A 372 -34.00 -22.25 3.88
C TYR A 372 -33.96 -23.29 2.76
N GLU A 373 -33.82 -22.85 1.51
CA GLU A 373 -33.69 -23.76 0.36
C GLU A 373 -32.48 -24.67 0.53
N GLN A 374 -31.32 -24.11 0.90
CA GLN A 374 -30.10 -24.91 1.13
C GLN A 374 -30.18 -25.78 2.39
N LEU A 375 -30.82 -25.30 3.46
CA LEU A 375 -31.03 -26.08 4.68
C LEU A 375 -31.88 -27.33 4.41
N GLY A 376 -33.02 -27.16 3.74
CA GLY A 376 -33.88 -28.28 3.36
C GLY A 376 -33.18 -29.25 2.40
N ALA A 377 -32.43 -28.72 1.42
CA ALA A 377 -31.63 -29.54 0.51
C ALA A 377 -30.53 -30.34 1.24
N ALA A 378 -29.86 -29.75 2.22
CA ALA A 378 -28.86 -30.42 3.04
C ALA A 378 -29.47 -31.56 3.88
N TYR A 379 -30.66 -31.36 4.45
CA TYR A 379 -31.41 -32.43 5.10
C TYR A 379 -31.82 -33.54 4.13
N PHE A 380 -32.25 -33.20 2.90
CA PHE A 380 -32.55 -34.17 1.85
C PHE A 380 -31.36 -35.04 1.48
N LYS A 381 -30.15 -34.48 1.40
CA LYS A 381 -28.92 -35.26 1.18
C LYS A 381 -28.71 -36.35 2.23
N GLN A 382 -29.15 -36.11 3.47
CA GLN A 382 -29.11 -37.08 4.56
C GLN A 382 -30.37 -37.95 4.67
N LYS A 383 -31.33 -37.81 3.74
CA LYS A 383 -32.67 -38.45 3.81
C LYS A 383 -33.44 -38.10 5.09
N ARG A 384 -33.15 -36.94 5.70
CA ARG A 384 -33.81 -36.44 6.90
C ARG A 384 -35.04 -35.61 6.53
N TYR A 385 -36.01 -36.26 5.89
CA TYR A 385 -37.18 -35.58 5.32
C TYR A 385 -38.06 -34.88 6.38
N ALA A 386 -38.11 -35.42 7.60
CA ALA A 386 -38.83 -34.81 8.72
C ALA A 386 -38.21 -33.46 9.14
N ASP A 387 -36.89 -33.32 9.05
CA ASP A 387 -36.19 -32.07 9.37
C ASP A 387 -36.20 -31.09 8.18
N ALA A 388 -36.23 -31.61 6.95
CA ALA A 388 -36.30 -30.80 5.74
C ALA A 388 -37.65 -30.10 5.56
N LEU A 389 -38.75 -30.78 5.89
CA LEU A 389 -40.11 -30.28 5.67
C LEU A 389 -40.33 -28.90 6.33
N PRO A 390 -40.00 -28.67 7.62
CA PRO A 390 -40.12 -27.34 8.23
C PRO A 390 -39.34 -26.24 7.49
N ALA A 391 -38.14 -26.55 6.97
CA ALA A 391 -37.35 -25.58 6.22
C ALA A 391 -38.03 -25.21 4.88
N PHE A 392 -38.61 -26.19 4.18
CA PHE A 392 -39.35 -25.93 2.95
C PHE A 392 -40.71 -25.26 3.18
N GLU A 393 -41.39 -25.55 4.29
CA GLU A 393 -42.61 -24.83 4.68
C GLU A 393 -42.31 -23.36 5.00
N GLN A 394 -41.17 -23.07 5.63
CA GLN A 394 -40.70 -21.68 5.77
C GLN A 394 -40.34 -21.06 4.41
N LEU A 395 -39.61 -21.79 3.54
CA LEU A 395 -39.31 -21.34 2.18
C LEU A 395 -40.58 -20.96 1.41
N LYS A 396 -41.65 -21.76 1.52
CA LYS A 396 -42.95 -21.50 0.88
C LYS A 396 -43.52 -20.13 1.25
N THR A 397 -43.29 -19.67 2.47
CA THR A 397 -43.76 -18.33 2.92
C THR A 397 -43.10 -17.20 2.14
N TYR A 398 -41.84 -17.37 1.72
CA TYR A 398 -41.06 -16.34 1.03
C TYR A 398 -40.95 -16.57 -0.49
N LYS A 399 -41.10 -17.81 -0.94
CA LYS A 399 -40.97 -18.24 -2.33
C LYS A 399 -41.97 -19.37 -2.64
N PRO A 400 -43.28 -19.08 -2.73
CA PRO A 400 -44.29 -20.08 -3.07
C PRO A 400 -44.27 -20.38 -4.58
N ASP A 401 -43.32 -21.20 -5.02
CA ASP A 401 -43.16 -21.59 -6.42
C ASP A 401 -43.28 -23.11 -6.64
N ALA A 402 -43.39 -23.51 -7.90
CA ALA A 402 -43.54 -24.92 -8.27
C ALA A 402 -42.44 -25.83 -7.69
N LYS A 403 -41.20 -25.32 -7.64
CA LYS A 403 -40.05 -26.05 -7.08
C LYS A 403 -40.23 -26.29 -5.58
N THR A 404 -40.63 -25.27 -4.84
CA THR A 404 -40.85 -25.33 -3.40
C THR A 404 -41.98 -26.29 -3.04
N TYR A 405 -43.12 -26.20 -3.74
CA TYR A 405 -44.21 -27.15 -3.56
C TYR A 405 -43.82 -28.59 -3.91
N ASN A 406 -43.00 -28.80 -4.96
CA ASN A 406 -42.48 -30.13 -5.27
C ASN A 406 -41.56 -30.66 -4.15
N LEU A 407 -40.70 -29.83 -3.56
CA LEU A 407 -39.83 -30.24 -2.44
C LEU A 407 -40.65 -30.61 -1.19
N ILE A 408 -41.72 -29.87 -0.90
CA ILE A 408 -42.67 -30.18 0.18
C ILE A 408 -43.38 -31.49 -0.11
N GLY A 409 -43.88 -31.68 -1.33
CA GLY A 409 -44.53 -32.93 -1.75
C GLY A 409 -43.60 -34.14 -1.65
N GLU A 410 -42.35 -34.01 -2.11
CA GLU A 410 -41.33 -35.06 -1.96
C GLU A 410 -41.11 -35.38 -0.48
N SER A 411 -41.07 -34.36 0.39
CA SER A 411 -40.90 -34.55 1.84
C SER A 411 -42.07 -35.35 2.43
N TYR A 412 -43.31 -34.97 2.13
CA TYR A 412 -44.50 -35.68 2.60
C TYR A 412 -44.56 -37.12 2.05
N PHE A 413 -44.22 -37.33 0.78
CA PHE A 413 -44.26 -38.64 0.14
C PHE A 413 -43.32 -39.64 0.82
N GLU A 414 -42.08 -39.21 1.11
CA GLU A 414 -41.06 -40.01 1.78
C GLU A 414 -41.39 -40.25 3.26
N LEU A 415 -42.11 -39.33 3.90
CA LEU A 415 -42.66 -39.51 5.25
C LEU A 415 -43.92 -40.39 5.32
N GLY A 416 -44.41 -40.88 4.18
CA GLY A 416 -45.63 -41.70 4.10
C GLY A 416 -46.94 -40.91 4.18
N LYS A 417 -46.88 -39.58 4.29
CA LYS A 417 -48.01 -38.64 4.31
C LYS A 417 -48.51 -38.41 2.89
N THR A 418 -49.10 -39.46 2.34
CA THR A 418 -49.36 -39.55 0.90
C THR A 418 -50.46 -38.58 0.44
N PRO A 419 -51.57 -38.38 1.18
CA PRO A 419 -52.57 -37.35 0.84
C PRO A 419 -51.97 -35.94 0.75
N GLU A 420 -51.17 -35.55 1.74
CA GLU A 420 -50.51 -34.24 1.78
C GLU A 420 -49.47 -34.09 0.66
N SER A 421 -48.80 -35.19 0.28
CA SER A 421 -47.90 -35.18 -0.86
C SER A 421 -48.61 -34.91 -2.19
N VAL A 422 -49.79 -35.52 -2.41
CA VAL A 422 -50.62 -35.28 -3.60
C VAL A 422 -51.06 -33.82 -3.66
N GLU A 423 -51.51 -33.25 -2.55
CA GLU A 423 -51.89 -31.84 -2.48
C GLU A 423 -50.70 -30.93 -2.83
N ALA A 424 -49.53 -31.16 -2.26
CA ALA A 424 -48.34 -30.37 -2.54
C ALA A 424 -47.88 -30.52 -4.00
N PHE A 425 -47.91 -31.72 -4.58
CA PHE A 425 -47.57 -31.92 -5.99
C PHE A 425 -48.61 -31.31 -6.94
N ASN A 426 -49.90 -31.36 -6.61
CA ASN A 426 -50.94 -30.66 -7.37
C ASN A 426 -50.70 -29.15 -7.36
N ASN A 427 -50.35 -28.57 -6.20
CA ASN A 427 -49.93 -27.17 -6.13
C ASN A 427 -48.71 -26.90 -7.03
N ALA A 428 -47.69 -27.77 -6.99
CA ALA A 428 -46.50 -27.62 -7.83
C ALA A 428 -46.83 -27.59 -9.33
N VAL A 429 -47.68 -28.52 -9.78
CA VAL A 429 -48.16 -28.58 -11.18
C VAL A 429 -49.09 -27.41 -11.51
N GLY A 430 -49.88 -26.92 -10.55
CA GLY A 430 -50.71 -25.73 -10.71
C GLY A 430 -49.87 -24.46 -10.91
N PHE A 431 -48.75 -24.32 -10.19
CA PHE A 431 -47.81 -23.20 -10.37
C PHE A 431 -47.02 -23.29 -11.69
N ASN A 432 -46.62 -24.50 -12.09
CA ASN A 432 -45.94 -24.73 -13.36
C ASN A 432 -46.43 -26.04 -14.01
N PRO A 433 -47.36 -25.95 -14.97
CA PRO A 433 -47.87 -27.10 -15.70
C PRO A 433 -46.81 -27.86 -16.50
N ASP A 434 -45.68 -27.24 -16.84
CA ASP A 434 -44.60 -27.88 -17.60
C ASP A 434 -43.50 -28.46 -16.68
N PHE A 435 -43.73 -28.50 -15.37
CA PHE A 435 -42.78 -29.07 -14.44
C PHE A 435 -42.88 -30.60 -14.37
N ASP A 436 -42.29 -31.26 -15.37
CA ASP A 436 -42.36 -32.72 -15.55
C ASP A 436 -41.97 -33.53 -14.31
N ARG A 437 -40.95 -33.09 -13.55
CA ARG A 437 -40.55 -33.76 -12.31
C ARG A 437 -41.68 -33.75 -11.27
N ALA A 438 -42.41 -32.64 -11.14
CA ALA A 438 -43.55 -32.56 -10.22
C ALA A 438 -44.71 -33.45 -10.70
N ARG A 439 -44.96 -33.52 -12.00
CA ARG A 439 -45.98 -34.45 -12.56
C ARG A 439 -45.62 -35.91 -12.34
N PHE A 440 -44.36 -36.27 -12.55
CA PHE A 440 -43.85 -37.61 -12.26
C PHE A 440 -44.06 -37.98 -10.78
N ASN A 441 -43.71 -37.06 -9.88
CA ASN A 441 -43.89 -37.26 -8.45
C ASN A 441 -45.36 -37.32 -8.04
N LEU A 442 -46.24 -36.53 -8.67
CA LEU A 442 -47.69 -36.60 -8.49
C LEU A 442 -48.22 -37.98 -8.91
N GLY A 443 -47.79 -38.50 -10.06
CA GLY A 443 -48.14 -39.84 -10.52
C GLY A 443 -47.70 -40.93 -9.55
N ARG A 444 -46.47 -40.83 -9.02
CA ARG A 444 -45.98 -41.72 -7.94
C ARG A 444 -46.85 -41.66 -6.68
N ALA A 445 -47.28 -40.46 -6.30
CA ALA A 445 -48.14 -40.24 -5.14
C ALA A 445 -49.54 -40.87 -5.34
N TYR A 446 -50.15 -40.71 -6.52
CA TYR A 446 -51.41 -41.37 -6.86
C TYR A 446 -51.31 -42.90 -6.83
N LEU A 447 -50.24 -43.47 -7.40
CA LEU A 447 -49.99 -44.92 -7.33
C LEU A 447 -49.91 -45.43 -5.90
N LYS A 448 -49.26 -44.67 -5.00
CA LYS A 448 -49.15 -45.02 -3.58
C LYS A 448 -50.51 -44.92 -2.84
N LEU A 449 -51.44 -44.08 -3.31
CA LEU A 449 -52.83 -44.05 -2.84
C LEU A 449 -53.72 -45.15 -3.46
N GLY A 450 -53.22 -45.90 -4.44
CA GLY A 450 -54.01 -46.88 -5.21
C GLY A 450 -54.84 -46.27 -6.33
N ASP A 451 -54.70 -44.97 -6.61
CA ASP A 451 -55.39 -44.28 -7.70
C ASP A 451 -54.59 -44.40 -9.01
N ARG A 452 -54.74 -45.56 -9.67
CA ARG A 452 -54.06 -45.83 -10.95
C ARG A 452 -54.57 -44.95 -12.09
N ASP A 453 -55.83 -44.54 -12.05
CA ASP A 453 -56.44 -43.74 -13.12
C ASP A 453 -55.83 -42.34 -13.13
N SER A 454 -55.74 -41.67 -11.97
CA SER A 454 -55.09 -40.36 -11.86
C SER A 454 -53.60 -40.42 -12.19
N ALA A 455 -52.92 -41.52 -11.84
CA ALA A 455 -51.53 -41.74 -12.26
C ALA A 455 -51.39 -41.88 -13.79
N GLY A 456 -52.33 -42.59 -14.43
CA GLY A 456 -52.42 -42.71 -15.89
C GLY A 456 -52.60 -41.35 -16.58
N VAL A 457 -53.43 -40.47 -16.01
CA VAL A 457 -53.57 -39.10 -16.52
C VAL A 457 -52.24 -38.35 -16.49
N GLN A 458 -51.45 -38.46 -15.41
CA GLN A 458 -50.13 -37.82 -15.35
C GLN A 458 -49.17 -38.40 -16.39
N TYR A 459 -49.20 -39.72 -16.61
CA TYR A 459 -48.40 -40.38 -17.64
C TYR A 459 -48.74 -39.87 -19.04
N GLU A 460 -50.03 -39.76 -19.39
CA GLU A 460 -50.44 -39.28 -20.71
C GLU A 460 -50.00 -37.84 -20.96
N ILE A 461 -50.05 -36.97 -19.94
CA ILE A 461 -49.54 -35.61 -20.04
C ILE A 461 -48.03 -35.62 -20.28
N LEU A 462 -47.27 -36.36 -19.47
CA LEU A 462 -45.81 -36.49 -19.65
C LEU A 462 -45.45 -37.03 -21.03
N ARG A 463 -46.19 -38.04 -21.52
CA ARG A 463 -46.01 -38.64 -22.84
C ARG A 463 -46.30 -37.63 -23.96
N SER A 464 -47.39 -36.87 -23.83
CA SER A 464 -47.75 -35.82 -24.80
C SER A 464 -46.69 -34.72 -24.88
N ASN A 465 -46.06 -34.41 -23.75
CA ASN A 465 -44.93 -33.48 -23.65
C ASN A 465 -43.59 -34.07 -24.12
N LYS A 466 -43.56 -35.34 -24.54
CA LYS A 466 -42.33 -36.08 -24.90
C LYS A 466 -41.28 -36.07 -23.79
N SER A 467 -41.75 -36.14 -22.54
CA SER A 467 -40.89 -36.13 -21.37
C SER A 467 -40.29 -37.51 -21.11
N ASP A 468 -38.99 -37.58 -20.84
CA ASP A 468 -38.30 -38.83 -20.41
C ASP A 468 -38.86 -39.38 -19.09
N TRP A 469 -39.61 -38.57 -18.34
CA TRP A 469 -40.29 -39.00 -17.12
C TRP A 469 -41.52 -39.86 -17.39
N ALA A 470 -42.09 -39.82 -18.61
CA ALA A 470 -43.23 -40.64 -18.99
C ALA A 470 -42.90 -42.13 -18.86
N ASP A 471 -41.78 -42.57 -19.45
CA ASP A 471 -41.35 -43.97 -19.42
C ASP A 471 -41.09 -44.44 -17.99
N ARG A 472 -40.50 -43.57 -17.16
CA ARG A 472 -40.27 -43.87 -15.74
C ARG A 472 -41.57 -44.07 -14.98
N LEU A 473 -42.61 -43.29 -15.28
CA LEU A 473 -43.90 -43.43 -14.63
C LEU A 473 -44.65 -44.67 -15.14
N LEU A 474 -44.54 -44.98 -16.44
CA LEU A 474 -45.16 -46.16 -17.05
C LEU A 474 -44.72 -47.47 -16.38
N VAL A 475 -43.42 -47.60 -16.12
CA VAL A 475 -42.85 -48.75 -15.40
C VAL A 475 -43.46 -48.89 -14.00
N LEU A 476 -43.81 -47.79 -13.34
CA LEU A 476 -44.42 -47.84 -12.00
C LEU A 476 -45.93 -48.14 -12.06
N ILE A 477 -46.61 -47.73 -13.13
CA ILE A 477 -48.03 -48.05 -13.35
C ILE A 477 -48.21 -49.54 -13.64
N ASN A 478 -47.30 -50.11 -14.44
CA ASN A 478 -47.27 -51.52 -14.86
C ASN A 478 -45.99 -52.22 -14.36
N PRO A 479 -45.87 -52.49 -13.04
CA PRO A 479 -44.66 -52.98 -12.40
C PRO A 479 -44.28 -54.42 -12.74
#